data_AF-A0A1C3VBN2-F1
#
_entry.id   AF-A0A1C3VBN2-F1
#
_cell.length_a   1.000
_cell.length_b   1.000
_cell.length_c   1.000
_cell.angle_alpha   90.00
_cell.angle_beta   90.00
_cell.angle_gamma   90.00
#
_symmetry.space_group_name_H-M   'P 1'
#
loop_
_entity.id
_entity.type
_entity.pdbx_description
1 polymer ?
#
loop_
_entity_poly.entity_id
_entity_poly.type
_entity_poly.pdbx_seq_one_letter_code
_entity_poly.pdbx_strand_id
1 'polypeptide(L)'
;METNANDRDLVEVMKRYFAVKAEVEDVRSRLEAARRESGEEIGAFYNPRTNQNHAADIVRSHALKQEMARLMEWAEAWGRQSLAPGEA
;
A
#
# COMPACT_ATOMS: atom_id res chain seq x y z
N MET A 1 0.33 -24.99 20.36
CA MET A 1 0.35 -23.52 20.25
C MET A 1 -0.95 -23.14 19.56
N GLU A 2 -1.97 -22.76 20.32
CA GLU A 2 -3.26 -22.37 19.75
C GLU A 2 -3.09 -21.03 19.04
N THR A 3 -3.25 -21.02 17.72
CA THR A 3 -3.33 -19.77 16.96
C THR A 3 -4.66 -19.13 17.33
N ASN A 4 -4.62 -18.04 18.11
CA ASN A 4 -5.83 -17.31 18.47
C ASN A 4 -6.45 -16.75 17.17
N ALA A 5 -7.78 -16.59 17.10
CA ALA A 5 -8.45 -15.96 15.95
C ALA A 5 -7.80 -14.61 15.58
N ASN A 6 -7.33 -13.88 16.58
CA ASN A 6 -6.60 -12.62 16.44
C ASN A 6 -5.27 -12.76 15.67
N ASP A 7 -4.52 -13.86 15.90
CA ASP A 7 -3.27 -14.13 15.17
C ASP A 7 -3.55 -14.44 13.69
N ARG A 8 -4.68 -15.12 13.40
CA ARG A 8 -5.09 -15.42 12.03
C ARG A 8 -5.45 -14.16 11.27
N ASP A 9 -6.15 -13.23 11.92
CA ASP A 9 -6.52 -11.95 11.31
C ASP A 9 -5.26 -11.10 11.03
N LEU A 10 -4.27 -11.09 11.95
CA LEU A 10 -2.96 -10.45 11.73
C LEU A 10 -2.22 -11.04 10.52
N VAL A 11 -2.21 -12.36 10.40
CA VAL A 11 -1.62 -13.02 9.23
C VAL A 11 -2.29 -12.59 7.94
N GLU A 12 -3.62 -12.45 7.90
CA GLU A 12 -4.33 -11.99 6.70
C GLU A 12 -4.04 -10.52 6.36
N VAL A 13 -3.95 -9.62 7.35
CA VAL A 13 -3.52 -8.23 7.14
C VAL A 13 -2.11 -8.17 6.58
N MET A 14 -1.18 -8.96 7.13
CA MET A 14 0.19 -8.98 6.64
C MET A 14 0.30 -9.55 5.22
N LYS A 15 -0.44 -10.61 4.90
CA LYS A 15 -0.53 -11.14 3.52
C LYS A 15 -1.01 -10.07 2.55
N ARG A 16 -2.08 -9.35 2.92
CA ARG A 16 -2.61 -8.26 2.09
C ARG A 16 -1.58 -7.15 1.94
N TYR A 17 -0.91 -6.75 3.02
CA TYR A 17 0.11 -5.71 2.99
C TYR A 17 1.24 -6.06 2.01
N PHE A 18 1.76 -7.29 2.04
CA PHE A 18 2.80 -7.70 1.09
C PHE A 18 2.32 -7.77 -0.35
N ALA A 19 1.08 -8.20 -0.59
CA ALA A 19 0.48 -8.19 -1.92
C ALA A 19 0.34 -6.76 -2.46
N VAL A 20 -0.20 -5.83 -1.66
CA VAL A 20 -0.34 -4.42 -2.02
C VAL A 20 1.04 -3.79 -2.23
N LYS A 21 2.04 -4.10 -1.40
CA LYS A 21 3.42 -3.62 -1.57
C LYS A 21 4.01 -4.05 -2.93
N ALA A 22 3.84 -5.32 -3.32
CA ALA A 22 4.29 -5.80 -4.61
C ALA A 22 3.60 -5.05 -5.77
N GLU A 23 2.31 -4.79 -5.64
CA GLU A 23 1.54 -4.04 -6.64
C GLU A 23 1.98 -2.57 -6.75
N VAL A 24 2.30 -1.92 -5.62
CA VAL A 24 2.86 -0.56 -5.62
C VAL A 24 4.17 -0.51 -6.38
N GLU A 25 5.08 -1.47 -6.16
CA GLU A 25 6.36 -1.52 -6.85
C GLU A 25 6.23 -1.79 -8.35
N ASP A 26 5.26 -2.62 -8.75
CA ASP A 26 4.95 -2.87 -10.16
C ASP A 26 4.42 -1.62 -10.86
N VAL A 27 3.39 -0.98 -10.28
CA VAL A 27 2.82 0.27 -10.82
C VAL A 27 3.88 1.36 -10.87
N ARG A 28 4.70 1.48 -9.83
CA ARG A 28 5.81 2.43 -9.77
C ARG A 28 6.81 2.19 -10.89
N SER A 29 7.22 0.95 -11.10
CA SER A 29 8.20 0.60 -12.13
C SER A 29 7.69 0.93 -13.54
N ARG A 30 6.40 0.65 -13.80
CA ARG A 30 5.75 1.03 -15.07
C ARG A 30 5.70 2.54 -15.29
N LEU A 31 5.30 3.30 -14.26
CA LEU A 31 5.25 4.77 -14.33
C LEU A 31 6.64 5.39 -14.48
N GLU A 32 7.66 4.88 -13.79
CA GLU A 32 9.03 5.38 -13.91
C GLU A 32 9.64 5.09 -15.29
N ALA A 33 9.37 3.93 -15.88
CA ALA A 33 9.79 3.61 -17.24
C ALA A 33 9.16 4.58 -18.25
N ALA A 34 7.83 4.71 -18.22
CA ALA A 34 7.10 5.62 -19.10
C ALA A 34 7.54 7.09 -18.94
N ARG A 35 7.80 7.53 -17.70
CA ARG A 35 8.30 8.88 -17.43
C ARG A 35 9.68 9.12 -18.04
N ARG A 36 10.59 8.15 -17.95
CA ARG A 36 11.93 8.24 -18.56
C ARG A 36 11.86 8.29 -20.09
N GLU A 37 10.96 7.54 -20.69
CA GLU A 37 10.74 7.53 -22.15
C GLU A 37 10.10 8.83 -22.65
N SER A 38 9.15 9.38 -21.90
CA SER A 38 8.45 10.63 -22.26
C SER A 38 9.35 11.87 -22.20
N GLY A 39 10.38 11.86 -21.34
CA GLY A 39 11.19 13.04 -21.05
C GLY A 39 10.43 14.16 -20.31
N GLU A 40 9.20 13.89 -19.85
CA GLU A 40 8.36 14.87 -19.17
C GLU A 40 8.90 15.26 -17.78
N GLU A 41 8.61 16.51 -17.41
CA GLU A 41 8.84 17.01 -16.06
C GLU A 41 7.96 16.23 -15.06
N ILE A 42 8.48 15.98 -13.85
CA ILE A 42 7.85 15.08 -12.89
C ILE A 42 6.43 15.54 -12.55
N GLY A 43 6.24 16.85 -12.32
CA GLY A 43 4.93 17.40 -11.97
C GLY A 43 3.88 17.21 -13.08
N ALA A 44 4.28 17.38 -14.33
CA ALA A 44 3.40 17.21 -15.48
C ALA A 44 3.02 15.74 -15.71
N PHE A 45 4.01 14.83 -15.62
CA PHE A 45 3.79 13.41 -15.85
C PHE A 45 2.86 12.79 -14.80
N TYR A 46 3.06 13.10 -13.52
CA TYR A 46 2.27 12.53 -12.42
C TYR A 46 0.95 13.25 -12.16
N ASN A 47 0.56 14.21 -12.99
CA ASN A 47 -0.75 14.85 -12.89
C ASN A 47 -1.79 14.06 -13.73
N PRO A 48 -2.73 13.33 -13.09
CA PRO A 48 -3.68 12.49 -13.81
C PRO A 48 -4.70 13.31 -14.63
N ARG A 49 -4.78 14.63 -14.44
CA ARG A 49 -5.66 15.51 -15.26
C ARG A 49 -5.03 15.85 -16.61
N THR A 50 -3.71 15.86 -16.70
CA THR A 50 -2.95 16.20 -17.91
C THR A 50 -2.40 14.96 -18.60
N ASN A 51 -2.04 13.93 -17.84
CA ASN A 51 -1.54 12.66 -18.36
C ASN A 51 -2.63 11.59 -18.36
N GLN A 52 -3.56 11.67 -19.32
CA GLN A 52 -4.69 10.74 -19.43
C GLN A 52 -4.25 9.28 -19.68
N ASN A 53 -3.12 9.09 -20.36
CA ASN A 53 -2.58 7.77 -20.68
C ASN A 53 -2.17 6.99 -19.42
N HIS A 54 -1.62 7.69 -18.42
CA HIS A 54 -1.17 7.08 -17.16
C HIS A 54 -2.06 7.43 -15.96
N ALA A 55 -3.16 8.15 -16.17
CA ALA A 55 -4.04 8.62 -15.10
C ALA A 55 -4.55 7.48 -14.20
N ALA A 56 -4.93 6.34 -14.80
CA ALA A 56 -5.40 5.17 -14.05
C ALA A 56 -4.30 4.59 -13.13
N ASP A 57 -3.08 4.44 -13.64
CA ASP A 57 -1.95 3.92 -12.87
C ASP A 57 -1.52 4.92 -11.78
N ILE A 58 -1.55 6.23 -12.05
CA ILE A 58 -1.27 7.28 -11.06
C ILE A 58 -2.28 7.24 -9.90
N VAL A 59 -3.57 7.20 -10.21
CA VAL A 59 -4.64 7.09 -9.21
C VAL A 59 -4.53 5.79 -8.43
N ARG A 60 -4.26 4.67 -9.12
CA ARG A 60 -4.06 3.36 -8.50
C ARG A 60 -2.88 3.36 -7.54
N SER A 61 -1.73 3.93 -7.93
CA SER A 61 -0.56 4.07 -7.06
C SER A 61 -0.90 4.81 -5.77
N HIS A 62 -1.68 5.90 -5.87
CA HIS A 62 -2.12 6.65 -4.70
C HIS A 62 -3.06 5.83 -3.81
N ALA A 63 -4.04 5.14 -4.39
CA ALA A 63 -4.96 4.28 -3.64
C ALA A 63 -4.24 3.14 -2.90
N LEU A 64 -3.31 2.46 -3.57
CA LEU A 64 -2.52 1.38 -2.98
C LEU A 64 -1.64 1.86 -1.82
N LYS A 65 -1.01 3.04 -1.94
CA LYS A 65 -0.23 3.63 -0.84
C LYS A 65 -1.11 3.95 0.38
N GLN A 66 -2.33 4.45 0.17
CA GLN A 66 -3.28 4.65 1.26
C GLN A 66 -3.71 3.32 1.89
N GLU A 67 -3.92 2.29 1.09
CA GLU A 67 -4.24 0.95 1.58
C GLU A 67 -3.10 0.39 2.44
N MET A 68 -1.85 0.51 2.01
CA MET A 68 -0.68 0.12 2.82
C MET A 68 -0.64 0.83 4.17
N ALA A 69 -0.91 2.14 4.19
CA ALA A 69 -0.93 2.91 5.44
C ALA A 69 -2.02 2.38 6.40
N ARG A 70 -3.24 2.14 5.91
CA ARG A 70 -4.34 1.58 6.72
C ARG A 70 -4.02 0.19 7.26
N LEU A 71 -3.39 -0.67 6.44
CA LEU A 71 -2.99 -2.02 6.86
C LEU A 71 -1.92 -1.98 7.96
N MET A 72 -0.97 -1.05 7.88
CA MET A 72 0.03 -0.83 8.93
C MET A 72 -0.61 -0.29 10.22
N GLU A 73 -1.53 0.67 10.12
CA GLU A 73 -2.28 1.18 11.27
C GLU A 73 -3.05 0.05 11.99
N TRP A 74 -3.68 -0.85 11.23
CA TRP A 74 -4.36 -2.02 11.80
C TRP A 74 -3.38 -2.99 12.46
N ALA A 75 -2.25 -3.28 11.83
CA ALA A 75 -1.21 -4.13 12.42
C ALA A 75 -0.64 -3.53 13.72
N GLU A 76 -0.40 -2.22 13.76
CA GLU A 76 0.06 -1.51 14.96
C GLU A 76 -0.98 -1.54 16.08
N ALA A 77 -2.27 -1.33 15.75
CA ALA A 77 -3.36 -1.37 16.73
C ALA A 77 -3.45 -2.75 17.41
N TRP A 78 -3.18 -3.84 16.67
CA TRP A 78 -3.07 -5.17 17.26
C TRP A 78 -1.84 -5.34 18.13
N GLY A 79 -0.67 -4.86 17.69
CA GLY A 79 0.55 -4.89 18.50
C GLY A 79 0.34 -4.21 19.87
N ARG A 80 -0.40 -3.10 19.90
CA ARG A 80 -0.76 -2.40 21.16
C ARG A 80 -1.73 -3.20 22.03
N GLN A 81 -2.72 -3.85 21.44
CA GLN A 81 -3.68 -4.69 22.17
C GLN A 81 -3.03 -5.93 22.77
N SER A 82 -2.10 -6.58 22.05
CA SER A 82 -1.36 -7.74 22.55
C SER A 82 -0.35 -7.40 23.65
N LEU A 83 0.09 -6.14 23.73
CA LEU A 83 1.03 -5.64 24.75
C LEU A 83 0.34 -5.09 26.01
N ALA A 84 -0.97 -4.85 25.99
CA ALA A 84 -1.73 -4.49 27.18
C ALA A 84 -1.95 -5.76 28.01
N PRO A 85 -1.26 -5.96 29.14
CA PRO A 85 -1.63 -7.03 30.05
C PRO A 85 -3.04 -6.69 30.57
N GLY A 86 -3.94 -7.67 30.57
CA GLY A 86 -5.30 -7.47 31.05
C GLY A 86 -5.30 -6.76 32.40
N GLU A 87 -5.91 -5.58 32.45
CA GLU A 87 -6.41 -5.03 33.71
C GLU A 87 -7.55 -5.95 34.17
N ALA A 88 -7.22 -6.87 35.08
CA ALA A 88 -8.16 -7.67 35.87
C ALA A 88 -7.63 -7.77 37.30
#